data_AF-A0A3C0QS75-F1
#
_entry.id   AF-A0A3C0QS75-F1
#
_cell.length_a   1.000
_cell.length_b   1.000
_cell.length_c   1.000
_cell.angle_alpha   90.00
_cell.angle_beta   90.00
_cell.angle_gamma   90.00
#
_symmetry.space_group_name_H-M   'P 1'
#
loop_
_entity.id
_entity.type
_entity.pdbx_description
1 polymer ?
#
loop_
_entity_poly.entity_id
_entity_poly.type
_entity_poly.pdbx_seq_one_letter_code
_entity_poly.pdbx_strand_id
1 'polypeptide(L)'
;FGIGGKPGYMAPEVVRGLKKPDVQTDKYSLAVVLFKLLFRGDPMEGEKVVKDICLTETSELKHYGSNAVFVYDPNDTSNRPVRGIHDNVIKFWKIYPQYIREAFIRSFTVGVTEPNKRIIENEWQKLFIRLRAEIIPCACGRTNFASMFEDMDGMAYRCKKCGAEFVTIGFSNRDYRIPLYLGCKFYACETEEMSDDFQTVTGELVENKLKPGMLGIKNLSRKTWQAKMPDGKFYPVAPGKGFPLWGGIVIDFGKIKARINDDDDESAS
;
A
#
# COMPACT_ATOMS: atom_id res chain seq x y z
N PHE A 1 16.06 -20.62 -30.54
CA PHE A 1 15.43 -20.39 -29.24
C PHE A 1 15.90 -19.04 -28.71
N GLY A 2 15.11 -17.98 -28.92
CA GLY A 2 15.41 -16.68 -28.31
C GLY A 2 15.18 -16.79 -26.80
N ILE A 3 15.95 -16.05 -26.00
CA ILE A 3 15.83 -16.00 -24.54
C ILE A 3 14.40 -15.54 -24.21
N GLY A 4 13.49 -16.48 -23.98
CA GLY A 4 12.03 -16.24 -23.88
C GLY A 4 11.56 -15.68 -22.54
N GLY A 5 12.48 -15.56 -21.57
CA GLY A 5 12.20 -15.19 -20.18
C GLY A 5 12.55 -16.32 -19.22
N LYS A 6 12.67 -16.00 -17.92
CA LYS A 6 12.98 -16.99 -16.87
C LYS A 6 11.69 -17.75 -16.50
N PRO A 7 11.70 -19.10 -16.46
CA PRO A 7 10.59 -19.88 -15.93
C PRO A 7 10.12 -19.37 -14.56
N GLY A 8 8.81 -19.35 -14.36
CA GLY A 8 8.16 -18.77 -13.18
C GLY A 8 7.95 -17.25 -13.22
N TYR A 9 8.46 -16.53 -14.23
CA TYR A 9 8.21 -15.09 -14.42
C TYR A 9 7.48 -14.77 -15.73
N MET A 10 7.54 -15.67 -16.70
CA MET A 10 6.93 -15.51 -18.02
C MET A 10 5.40 -15.45 -17.94
N ALA A 11 4.82 -14.56 -18.75
CA ALA A 11 3.37 -14.52 -18.94
C ALA A 11 2.86 -15.81 -19.61
N PRO A 12 1.62 -16.25 -19.32
CA PRO A 12 1.10 -17.53 -19.81
C PRO A 12 1.14 -17.66 -21.33
N GLU A 13 0.89 -16.58 -22.08
CA GLU A 13 0.97 -16.55 -23.54
C GLU A 13 2.40 -16.74 -24.09
N VAL A 14 3.42 -16.34 -23.32
CA VAL A 14 4.85 -16.53 -23.67
C VAL A 14 5.26 -17.97 -23.35
N VAL A 15 4.85 -18.50 -22.19
CA VAL A 15 5.08 -19.92 -21.81
C VAL A 15 4.49 -20.85 -22.87
N ARG A 16 3.32 -20.52 -23.42
CA ARG A 16 2.64 -21.29 -24.48
C ARG A 16 3.25 -21.09 -25.88
N GLY A 17 4.26 -20.24 -26.04
CA GLY A 17 4.87 -19.93 -27.34
C GLY A 17 3.95 -19.16 -28.30
N LEU A 18 2.85 -18.57 -27.82
CA LEU A 18 1.87 -17.87 -28.66
C LEU A 18 2.30 -16.44 -28.98
N LYS A 19 3.16 -15.85 -28.15
CA LYS A 19 3.59 -14.47 -28.28
C LYS A 19 5.04 -14.29 -27.84
N LYS A 20 5.74 -13.35 -28.47
CA LYS A 20 7.05 -12.89 -28.00
C LYS A 20 6.88 -11.87 -26.85
N PRO A 21 7.90 -11.69 -25.99
CA PRO A 21 7.85 -10.68 -24.93
C PRO A 21 7.52 -9.28 -25.48
N ASP A 22 6.66 -8.59 -24.76
CA ASP A 22 6.25 -7.20 -24.98
C ASP A 22 5.88 -6.50 -23.65
N VAL A 23 5.45 -5.25 -23.76
CA VAL A 23 5.04 -4.42 -22.61
C VAL A 23 3.96 -5.08 -21.75
N GLN A 24 3.03 -5.85 -22.31
CA GLN A 24 2.01 -6.52 -21.50
C GLN A 24 2.60 -7.70 -20.74
N THR A 25 3.52 -8.45 -21.35
CA THR A 25 4.21 -9.56 -20.68
C THR A 25 5.16 -9.06 -19.58
N ASP A 26 5.73 -7.86 -19.75
CA ASP A 26 6.56 -7.21 -18.73
C ASP A 26 5.74 -6.82 -17.50
N LYS A 27 4.52 -6.27 -17.68
CA LYS A 27 3.58 -6.00 -16.56
C LYS A 27 3.22 -7.24 -15.76
N TYR A 28 3.03 -8.38 -16.45
CA TYR A 28 2.81 -9.66 -15.76
C TYR A 28 4.05 -10.05 -14.95
N SER A 29 5.23 -9.98 -15.57
CA SER A 29 6.50 -10.29 -14.91
C SER A 29 6.74 -9.41 -13.68
N LEU A 30 6.40 -8.12 -13.77
CA LEU A 30 6.45 -7.20 -12.64
C LEU A 30 5.53 -7.64 -11.50
N ALA A 31 4.27 -8.01 -11.79
CA ALA A 31 3.35 -8.50 -10.78
C ALA A 31 3.90 -9.77 -10.08
N VAL A 32 4.51 -10.70 -10.83
CA VAL A 32 5.17 -11.89 -10.28
C VAL A 32 6.30 -11.49 -9.33
N VAL A 33 7.19 -10.58 -9.75
CA VAL A 33 8.31 -10.10 -8.92
C VAL A 33 7.79 -9.48 -7.63
N LEU A 34 6.79 -8.60 -7.72
CA LEU A 34 6.18 -7.95 -6.57
C LEU A 34 5.55 -8.98 -5.62
N PHE A 35 4.83 -9.97 -6.14
CA PHE A 35 4.25 -11.03 -5.32
C PHE A 35 5.32 -11.83 -4.58
N LYS A 36 6.39 -12.26 -5.28
CA LYS A 36 7.52 -12.99 -4.69
C LYS A 36 8.23 -12.17 -3.61
N LEU A 37 8.36 -10.85 -3.78
CA LEU A 37 8.97 -9.97 -2.78
C LEU A 37 8.12 -9.85 -1.51
N LEU A 38 6.80 -9.66 -1.65
CA LEU A 38 5.89 -9.39 -0.53
C LEU A 38 5.47 -10.67 0.21
N PHE A 39 5.19 -11.75 -0.52
CA PHE A 39 4.64 -12.99 0.05
C PHE A 39 5.67 -14.11 0.19
N ARG A 40 6.91 -13.91 -0.32
CA ARG A 40 8.00 -14.90 -0.26
C ARG A 40 7.58 -16.28 -0.79
N GLY A 41 6.85 -16.28 -1.90
CA GLY A 41 6.40 -17.48 -2.62
C GLY A 41 5.97 -17.14 -4.04
N ASP A 42 5.59 -18.14 -4.82
CA ASP A 42 5.17 -17.96 -6.21
C ASP A 42 3.63 -17.84 -6.32
N PRO A 43 3.10 -16.93 -7.18
CA PRO A 43 1.65 -16.78 -7.34
C PRO A 43 0.95 -18.00 -7.96
N MET A 44 1.68 -18.89 -8.64
CA MET A 44 1.14 -20.07 -9.31
C MET A 44 1.56 -21.40 -8.65
N GLU A 45 2.45 -21.39 -7.64
CA GLU A 45 2.84 -22.60 -6.91
C GLU A 45 1.93 -22.85 -5.70
N GLY A 46 0.87 -23.62 -5.92
CA GLY A 46 -0.01 -24.11 -4.87
C GLY A 46 -0.10 -25.63 -4.83
N GLU A 47 -1.17 -26.15 -4.24
CA GLU A 47 -1.39 -27.59 -4.07
C GLU A 47 -1.31 -28.37 -5.40
N LYS A 48 -1.79 -27.77 -6.50
CA LYS A 48 -1.78 -28.39 -7.82
C LYS A 48 -0.37 -28.66 -8.34
N VAL A 49 0.56 -27.74 -8.06
CA VAL A 49 1.98 -27.88 -8.45
C VAL A 49 2.67 -28.88 -7.54
N VAL A 50 2.40 -28.84 -6.24
CA VAL A 50 2.97 -29.77 -5.25
C VAL A 50 2.59 -31.23 -5.55
N LYS A 51 1.38 -31.47 -6.07
CA LYS A 51 0.92 -32.82 -6.45
C LYS A 51 1.56 -33.35 -7.73
N ASP A 52 2.28 -32.51 -8.48
CA ASP A 52 2.96 -32.94 -9.70
C ASP A 52 4.35 -33.49 -9.35
N ILE A 53 4.61 -34.74 -9.73
CA ILE A 53 5.74 -35.54 -9.23
C ILE A 53 7.08 -35.03 -9.78
N CYS A 54 7.08 -34.41 -10.97
CA CYS A 54 8.28 -33.89 -11.61
C CYS A 54 7.99 -32.56 -12.32
N LEU A 55 8.85 -31.55 -12.10
CA LEU A 55 8.86 -30.33 -12.91
C LEU A 55 9.48 -30.61 -14.28
N THR A 56 8.69 -31.22 -15.17
CA THR A 56 9.03 -31.36 -16.59
C THR A 56 8.61 -30.11 -17.37
N GLU A 57 9.14 -29.91 -18.58
CA GLU A 57 8.64 -28.83 -19.48
C GLU A 57 7.12 -28.93 -19.69
N THR A 58 6.56 -30.14 -19.69
CA THR A 58 5.11 -30.36 -19.78
C THR A 58 4.38 -29.84 -18.54
N SER A 59 4.94 -30.04 -17.35
CA SER A 59 4.41 -29.52 -16.09
C SER A 59 4.52 -28.00 -16.02
N GLU A 60 5.63 -27.41 -16.50
CA GLU A 60 5.77 -25.95 -16.60
C GLU A 60 4.70 -25.36 -17.54
N LEU A 61 4.54 -25.92 -18.74
CA LEU A 61 3.52 -25.49 -19.70
C LEU A 61 2.10 -25.61 -19.12
N LYS A 62 1.86 -26.64 -18.31
CA LYS A 62 0.58 -26.85 -17.63
C LYS A 62 0.33 -25.80 -16.54
N HIS A 63 1.25 -25.62 -15.60
CA HIS A 63 1.02 -24.82 -14.39
C HIS A 63 1.26 -23.32 -14.57
N TYR A 64 2.09 -22.92 -15.53
CA TYR A 64 2.38 -21.51 -15.82
C TYR A 64 1.83 -21.03 -17.17
N GLY A 65 1.36 -21.94 -18.01
CA GLY A 65 0.86 -21.63 -19.35
C GLY A 65 -0.63 -21.91 -19.51
N SER A 66 -0.96 -23.14 -19.91
CA SER A 66 -2.32 -23.51 -20.35
C SER A 66 -3.34 -23.58 -19.21
N ASN A 67 -2.91 -23.82 -17.98
CA ASN A 67 -3.78 -23.97 -16.82
C ASN A 67 -3.14 -23.30 -15.58
N ALA A 68 -2.69 -22.06 -15.76
CA ALA A 68 -2.21 -21.21 -14.67
C ALA A 68 -3.38 -20.81 -13.77
N VAL A 69 -3.27 -21.12 -12.48
CA VAL A 69 -4.30 -20.83 -11.47
C VAL A 69 -3.65 -20.11 -10.31
N PHE A 70 -4.10 -18.91 -10.00
CA PHE A 70 -3.56 -18.14 -8.88
C PHE A 70 -3.84 -18.83 -7.54
N VAL A 71 -2.85 -18.85 -6.64
CA VAL A 71 -2.97 -19.52 -5.34
C VAL A 71 -4.11 -18.98 -4.47
N TYR A 72 -4.51 -17.72 -4.68
CA TYR A 72 -5.67 -17.07 -4.05
C TYR A 72 -6.75 -16.65 -5.06
N ASP A 73 -6.89 -17.38 -6.17
CA ASP A 73 -8.02 -17.17 -7.09
C ASP A 73 -9.35 -17.30 -6.31
N PRO A 74 -10.23 -16.28 -6.28
CA PRO A 74 -11.46 -16.35 -5.49
C PRO A 74 -12.46 -17.39 -5.99
N ASN A 75 -12.38 -17.76 -7.28
CA ASN A 75 -13.35 -18.64 -7.95
C ASN A 75 -12.79 -20.05 -8.19
N ASP A 76 -11.48 -20.25 -8.12
CA ASP A 76 -10.82 -21.55 -8.25
C ASP A 76 -10.00 -21.88 -7.00
N THR A 77 -10.36 -22.97 -6.31
CA THR A 77 -9.66 -23.46 -5.10
C THR A 77 -8.68 -24.59 -5.39
N SER A 78 -8.54 -25.03 -6.64
CA SER A 78 -7.72 -26.19 -7.03
C SER A 78 -6.22 -26.01 -6.79
N ASN A 79 -5.75 -24.77 -6.62
CA ASN A 79 -4.35 -24.43 -6.41
C ASN A 79 -4.09 -23.65 -5.12
N ARG A 80 -4.87 -23.87 -4.06
CA ARG A 80 -4.66 -23.19 -2.77
C ARG A 80 -3.26 -23.45 -2.18
N PRO A 81 -2.70 -22.52 -1.39
CA PRO A 81 -1.43 -22.76 -0.71
C PRO A 81 -1.56 -23.85 0.36
N VAL A 82 -0.54 -24.70 0.50
CA VAL A 82 -0.52 -25.86 1.40
C VAL A 82 0.22 -25.50 2.68
N ARG A 83 -0.39 -25.77 3.85
CA ARG A 83 0.28 -25.57 5.15
C ARG A 83 1.50 -26.49 5.29
N GLY A 84 2.58 -25.97 5.86
CA GLY A 84 3.87 -26.67 5.98
C GLY A 84 4.75 -26.56 4.72
N ILE A 85 4.22 -26.08 3.60
CA ILE A 85 4.97 -25.86 2.35
C ILE A 85 4.97 -24.37 1.99
N HIS A 86 3.78 -23.75 1.95
CA HIS A 86 3.56 -22.36 1.54
C HIS A 86 3.25 -21.43 2.72
N ASP A 87 3.85 -21.68 3.89
CA ASP A 87 3.52 -20.98 5.14
C ASP A 87 3.75 -19.46 5.06
N ASN A 88 4.77 -19.02 4.32
CA ASN A 88 5.02 -17.59 4.10
C ASN A 88 3.86 -16.94 3.35
N VAL A 89 3.42 -17.54 2.25
CA VAL A 89 2.29 -17.05 1.44
C VAL A 89 1.04 -16.96 2.32
N ILE A 90 0.76 -18.01 3.10
CA ILE A 90 -0.40 -18.05 4.03
C ILE A 90 -0.33 -16.97 5.10
N LYS A 91 0.85 -16.77 5.69
CA LYS A 91 1.09 -15.79 6.75
C LYS A 91 0.96 -14.38 6.22
N PHE A 92 1.70 -14.05 5.18
CA PHE A 92 1.78 -12.68 4.66
C PHE A 92 0.48 -12.26 3.97
N TRP A 93 -0.21 -13.16 3.26
CA TRP A 93 -1.51 -12.84 2.66
C TRP A 93 -2.50 -12.25 3.66
N LYS A 94 -2.55 -12.78 4.89
CA LYS A 94 -3.44 -12.28 5.94
C LYS A 94 -3.04 -10.93 6.53
N ILE A 95 -1.79 -10.51 6.35
CA ILE A 95 -1.24 -9.28 6.92
C ILE A 95 -1.47 -8.09 5.97
N TYR A 96 -1.32 -8.30 4.67
CA TYR A 96 -1.44 -7.22 3.70
C TYR A 96 -2.90 -6.70 3.59
N PRO A 97 -3.09 -5.38 3.47
CA PRO A 97 -4.41 -4.77 3.29
C PRO A 97 -5.17 -5.33 2.08
N GLN A 98 -6.51 -5.23 2.14
CA GLN A 98 -7.39 -5.78 1.10
C GLN A 98 -7.08 -5.23 -0.30
N TYR A 99 -6.83 -3.93 -0.46
CA TYR A 99 -6.54 -3.33 -1.77
C TYR A 99 -5.24 -3.89 -2.42
N ILE A 100 -4.24 -4.27 -1.62
CA ILE A 100 -3.04 -4.95 -2.13
C ILE A 100 -3.38 -6.36 -2.61
N ARG A 101 -4.17 -7.10 -1.82
CA ARG A 101 -4.62 -8.44 -2.20
C ARG A 101 -5.46 -8.41 -3.48
N GLU A 102 -6.36 -7.46 -3.61
CA GLU A 102 -7.19 -7.25 -4.79
C GLU A 102 -6.35 -6.92 -6.04
N ALA A 103 -5.28 -6.13 -5.90
CA ALA A 103 -4.36 -5.86 -6.99
C ALA A 103 -3.69 -7.14 -7.52
N PHE A 104 -3.27 -8.05 -6.64
CA PHE A 104 -2.73 -9.34 -7.04
C PHE A 104 -3.77 -10.29 -7.59
N ILE A 105 -4.98 -10.34 -6.99
CA ILE A 105 -6.10 -11.11 -7.55
C ILE A 105 -6.38 -10.64 -8.98
N ARG A 106 -6.55 -9.34 -9.22
CA ARG A 106 -6.78 -8.79 -10.56
C ARG A 106 -5.65 -9.15 -11.52
N SER A 107 -4.40 -9.05 -11.09
CA SER A 107 -3.23 -9.33 -11.93
C SER A 107 -3.13 -10.80 -12.34
N PHE A 108 -3.46 -11.73 -11.45
CA PHE A 108 -3.30 -13.16 -11.66
C PHE A 108 -4.60 -13.91 -11.99
N THR A 109 -5.71 -13.20 -12.16
CA THR A 109 -6.98 -13.75 -12.67
C THR A 109 -7.33 -13.09 -14.00
N VAL A 110 -8.00 -11.94 -13.96
CA VAL A 110 -8.37 -11.15 -15.15
C VAL A 110 -7.13 -10.80 -15.98
N GLY A 111 -6.00 -10.45 -15.35
CA GLY A 111 -4.77 -10.12 -16.06
C GLY A 111 -4.08 -11.32 -16.74
N VAL A 112 -4.39 -12.55 -16.34
CA VAL A 112 -3.92 -13.78 -17.01
C VAL A 112 -4.68 -13.98 -18.33
N THR A 113 -6.00 -13.79 -18.33
CA THR A 113 -6.85 -13.99 -19.51
C THR A 113 -6.91 -12.78 -20.43
N GLU A 114 -6.84 -11.57 -19.88
CA GLU A 114 -6.97 -10.30 -20.59
C GLU A 114 -5.72 -9.42 -20.36
N PRO A 115 -4.67 -9.54 -21.19
CA PRO A 115 -3.42 -8.81 -21.00
C PRO A 115 -3.58 -7.30 -20.89
N ASN A 116 -4.56 -6.71 -21.60
CA ASN A 116 -4.81 -5.27 -21.58
C ASN A 116 -5.39 -4.75 -20.26
N LYS A 117 -5.89 -5.64 -19.38
CA LYS A 117 -6.41 -5.29 -18.05
C LYS A 117 -5.39 -5.43 -16.93
N ARG A 118 -4.15 -5.86 -17.24
CA ARG A 118 -3.03 -5.95 -16.29
C ARG A 118 -2.74 -4.60 -15.65
N ILE A 119 -2.40 -4.63 -14.36
CA ILE A 119 -2.05 -3.44 -13.60
C ILE A 119 -0.74 -2.84 -14.14
N ILE A 120 -0.75 -1.54 -14.38
CA ILE A 120 0.42 -0.79 -14.86
C ILE A 120 1.31 -0.34 -13.69
N GLU A 121 2.54 0.04 -14.02
CA GLU A 121 3.59 0.45 -13.08
C GLU A 121 3.14 1.59 -12.17
N ASN A 122 2.46 2.60 -12.73
CA ASN A 122 1.95 3.75 -11.98
C ASN A 122 0.85 3.35 -10.97
N GLU A 123 0.00 2.37 -11.30
CA GLU A 123 -1.00 1.86 -10.35
C GLU A 123 -0.31 1.14 -9.18
N TRP A 124 0.71 0.31 -9.44
CA TRP A 124 1.52 -0.31 -8.39
C TRP A 124 2.21 0.72 -7.48
N GLN A 125 2.79 1.77 -8.07
CA GLN A 125 3.43 2.84 -7.32
C GLN A 125 2.44 3.52 -6.36
N LYS A 126 1.24 3.87 -6.84
CA LYS A 126 0.18 4.48 -5.99
C LYS A 126 -0.24 3.56 -4.85
N LEU A 127 -0.41 2.26 -5.13
CA LEU A 127 -0.73 1.24 -4.12
C LEU A 127 0.36 1.17 -3.04
N PHE A 128 1.64 1.23 -3.42
CA PHE A 128 2.74 1.14 -2.45
C PHE A 128 3.02 2.45 -1.70
N ILE A 129 2.72 3.61 -2.30
CA ILE A 129 2.73 4.89 -1.59
C ILE A 129 1.70 4.83 -0.44
N ARG A 130 0.47 4.40 -0.72
CA ARG A 130 -0.56 4.19 0.28
C ARG A 130 -0.13 3.18 1.34
N LEU A 131 0.36 2.02 0.90
CA LEU A 131 0.80 0.94 1.79
C LEU A 131 1.86 1.40 2.78
N ARG A 132 2.83 2.20 2.33
CA ARG A 132 3.87 2.79 3.18
C ARG A 132 3.28 3.79 4.18
N ALA A 133 2.34 4.62 3.74
CA ALA A 133 1.70 5.63 4.58
C ALA A 133 0.87 5.02 5.72
N GLU A 134 0.30 3.83 5.52
CA GLU A 134 -0.51 3.11 6.50
C GLU A 134 0.31 2.27 7.51
N ILE A 135 1.65 2.32 7.49
CA ILE A 135 2.48 1.60 8.48
C ILE A 135 2.51 2.39 9.79
N ILE A 136 2.08 1.76 10.88
CA ILE A 136 2.08 2.33 12.23
C ILE A 136 3.18 1.64 13.07
N PRO A 137 4.26 2.34 13.42
CA PRO A 137 5.25 1.89 14.40
C PRO A 137 4.81 2.29 15.83
N CYS A 138 4.04 1.43 16.50
CA CYS A 138 3.59 1.70 17.86
C CYS A 138 4.76 1.55 18.86
N ALA A 139 4.84 2.48 19.82
CA ALA A 139 5.87 2.50 20.87
C ALA A 139 5.92 1.22 21.73
N CYS A 140 4.85 0.42 21.78
CA CYS A 140 4.85 -0.88 22.48
C CYS A 140 5.59 -2.02 21.73
N GLY A 141 6.26 -1.69 20.62
CA GLY A 141 7.01 -2.62 19.76
C GLY A 141 6.17 -3.26 18.64
N ARG A 142 4.87 -2.94 18.54
CA ARG A 142 4.02 -3.43 17.44
C ARG A 142 4.15 -2.51 16.24
N THR A 143 4.83 -2.96 15.19
CA THR A 143 4.86 -2.28 13.88
C THR A 143 4.05 -3.09 12.88
N ASN A 144 2.99 -2.51 12.33
CA ASN A 144 2.14 -3.20 11.35
C ASN A 144 1.35 -2.20 10.50
N PHE A 145 0.65 -2.69 9.46
CA PHE A 145 -0.30 -1.87 8.70
C PHE A 145 -1.50 -1.47 9.56
N ALA A 146 -2.09 -0.32 9.26
CA ALA A 146 -3.24 0.24 9.97
C ALA A 146 -4.43 -0.75 10.05
N SER A 147 -4.64 -1.56 9.01
CA SER A 147 -5.66 -2.62 8.98
C SER A 147 -5.50 -3.72 10.05
N MET A 148 -4.34 -3.78 10.72
CA MET A 148 -4.08 -4.72 11.82
C MET A 148 -4.32 -4.10 13.21
N PHE A 149 -4.69 -2.83 13.26
CA PHE A 149 -5.14 -2.12 14.45
C PHE A 149 -6.67 -2.18 14.53
N GLU A 150 -7.23 -1.77 15.67
CA GLU A 150 -8.68 -1.54 15.76
C GLU A 150 -9.01 -0.23 15.05
N ASP A 151 -9.91 -0.27 14.07
CA ASP A 151 -10.36 0.89 13.31
C ASP A 151 -11.49 1.60 14.06
N MET A 152 -11.36 2.90 14.24
CA MET A 152 -12.37 3.77 14.87
C MET A 152 -12.93 4.70 13.78
N ASP A 153 -13.76 4.11 12.92
CA ASP A 153 -14.49 4.76 11.82
C ASP A 153 -13.59 5.49 10.80
N GLY A 154 -12.38 4.97 10.58
CA GLY A 154 -11.39 5.55 9.67
C GLY A 154 -10.74 6.84 10.20
N MET A 155 -11.19 7.38 11.33
CA MET A 155 -10.70 8.63 11.90
C MET A 155 -9.50 8.40 12.82
N ALA A 156 -9.46 7.26 13.49
CA ALA A 156 -8.33 6.87 14.32
C ALA A 156 -8.15 5.35 14.36
N TYR A 157 -6.96 4.93 14.77
CA TYR A 157 -6.64 3.52 15.01
C TYR A 157 -6.21 3.28 16.44
N ARG A 158 -6.64 2.17 17.05
CA ARG A 158 -6.25 1.79 18.42
C ARG A 158 -5.40 0.52 18.44
N CYS A 159 -4.31 0.57 19.21
CA CYS A 159 -3.44 -0.58 19.40
C CYS A 159 -4.06 -1.58 20.39
N LYS A 160 -4.45 -2.76 19.90
CA LYS A 160 -4.98 -3.86 20.73
C LYS A 160 -4.02 -4.39 21.82
N LYS A 161 -2.72 -4.03 21.78
CA LYS A 161 -1.72 -4.46 22.77
C LYS A 161 -1.59 -3.49 23.93
N CYS A 162 -1.57 -2.18 23.67
CA CYS A 162 -1.26 -1.16 24.69
C CYS A 162 -2.29 -0.03 24.78
N GLY A 163 -3.35 -0.06 23.98
CA GLY A 163 -4.40 0.96 23.96
C GLY A 163 -4.04 2.28 23.30
N ALA A 164 -2.81 2.44 22.78
CA ALA A 164 -2.39 3.69 22.13
C ALA A 164 -3.26 4.00 20.91
N GLU A 165 -3.67 5.26 20.78
CA GLU A 165 -4.51 5.75 19.69
C GLU A 165 -3.70 6.59 18.69
N PHE A 166 -4.02 6.44 17.42
CA PHE A 166 -3.38 7.11 16.30
C PHE A 166 -4.47 7.79 15.47
N VAL A 167 -4.65 9.10 15.67
CA VAL A 167 -5.53 9.91 14.82
C VAL A 167 -5.02 9.95 13.40
N THR A 168 -5.91 10.18 12.44
CA THR A 168 -5.55 10.18 11.02
C THR A 168 -5.69 11.56 10.39
N ILE A 169 -4.84 11.83 9.40
CA ILE A 169 -4.92 13.01 8.55
C ILE A 169 -5.39 12.62 7.14
N GLY A 170 -6.44 13.28 6.65
CA GLY A 170 -6.91 13.13 5.27
C GLY A 170 -6.33 14.22 4.39
N PHE A 171 -5.87 13.87 3.18
CA PHE A 171 -5.40 14.83 2.16
C PHE A 171 -6.40 14.89 1.01
N SER A 172 -6.74 16.08 0.52
CA SER A 172 -7.78 16.28 -0.49
C SER A 172 -7.47 15.66 -1.86
N ASN A 173 -6.22 15.25 -2.11
CA ASN A 173 -5.79 14.53 -3.32
C ASN A 173 -5.63 13.02 -3.11
N ARG A 174 -6.08 12.48 -1.96
CA ARG A 174 -6.02 11.06 -1.60
C ARG A 174 -7.41 10.55 -1.25
N ASP A 175 -7.65 9.28 -1.52
CA ASP A 175 -8.85 8.52 -1.16
C ASP A 175 -8.65 7.70 0.14
N TYR A 176 -7.56 7.96 0.86
CA TYR A 176 -7.21 7.32 2.12
C TYR A 176 -6.67 8.36 3.11
N ARG A 177 -6.69 7.99 4.40
CA ARG A 177 -6.16 8.81 5.50
C ARG A 177 -4.88 8.19 6.05
N ILE A 178 -3.97 9.03 6.53
CA ILE A 178 -2.66 8.61 7.04
C ILE A 178 -2.69 8.62 8.57
N PRO A 179 -2.39 7.50 9.25
CA PRO A 179 -2.27 7.48 10.70
C PRO A 179 -1.06 8.31 11.18
N LEU A 180 -1.28 9.15 12.19
CA LEU A 180 -0.26 10.01 12.77
C LEU A 180 0.39 9.33 13.97
N TYR A 181 1.71 9.19 13.90
CA TYR A 181 2.59 8.71 14.96
C TYR A 181 3.85 9.58 15.01
N LEU A 182 4.57 9.58 16.13
CA LEU A 182 5.79 10.37 16.28
C LEU A 182 6.82 9.98 15.20
N GLY A 183 7.29 10.96 14.41
CA GLY A 183 8.17 10.76 13.26
C GLY A 183 7.45 10.40 11.96
N CYS A 184 6.11 10.42 11.94
CA CYS A 184 5.33 10.28 10.70
C CYS A 184 5.71 11.38 9.71
N LYS A 185 5.97 11.01 8.45
CA LYS A 185 6.44 11.91 7.40
C LYS A 185 5.38 12.10 6.32
N PHE A 186 5.28 13.31 5.81
CA PHE A 186 4.53 13.66 4.61
C PHE A 186 5.52 13.91 3.47
N TYR A 187 5.17 13.49 2.27
CA TYR A 187 6.01 13.62 1.09
C TYR A 187 5.38 14.59 0.09
N ALA A 188 6.19 15.02 -0.88
CA ALA A 188 5.77 15.95 -1.92
C ALA A 188 4.53 15.44 -2.69
N CYS A 189 4.37 14.13 -2.88
CA CYS A 189 3.17 13.57 -3.52
C CYS A 189 1.87 13.73 -2.70
N GLU A 190 1.95 13.97 -1.39
CA GLU A 190 0.79 14.34 -0.57
C GLU A 190 0.58 15.86 -0.50
N THR A 191 1.66 16.65 -0.52
CA THR A 191 1.58 18.09 -0.21
C THR A 191 1.74 19.01 -1.41
N GLU A 192 2.17 18.50 -2.56
CA GLU A 192 2.39 19.27 -3.78
C GLU A 192 1.49 18.78 -4.91
N GLU A 193 0.90 19.74 -5.62
CA GLU A 193 0.01 19.46 -6.75
C GLU A 193 0.76 18.72 -7.87
N MET A 194 0.11 17.70 -8.43
CA MET A 194 0.61 16.92 -9.58
C MET A 194 2.01 16.33 -9.37
N SER A 195 2.42 16.16 -8.12
CA SER A 195 3.70 15.55 -7.78
C SER A 195 3.53 14.05 -7.56
N ASP A 196 4.34 13.25 -8.25
CA ASP A 196 4.53 11.83 -7.97
C ASP A 196 5.78 11.59 -7.10
N ASP A 197 6.38 12.65 -6.54
CA ASP A 197 7.58 12.55 -5.70
C ASP A 197 7.23 12.02 -4.30
N PHE A 198 7.46 10.72 -4.12
CA PHE A 198 7.27 9.99 -2.87
C PHE A 198 8.55 9.91 -2.01
N GLN A 199 9.61 10.65 -2.35
CA GLN A 199 10.91 10.63 -1.66
C GLN A 199 11.18 11.91 -0.89
N THR A 200 10.83 13.07 -1.45
CA THR A 200 11.05 14.36 -0.80
C THR A 200 10.09 14.53 0.37
N VAL A 201 10.65 14.57 1.58
CA VAL A 201 9.89 14.84 2.81
C VAL A 201 9.56 16.32 2.87
N THR A 202 8.28 16.63 2.99
CA THR A 202 7.76 18.01 3.09
C THR A 202 7.26 18.33 4.49
N GLY A 203 6.86 17.32 5.27
CA GLY A 203 6.42 17.50 6.65
C GLY A 203 6.77 16.33 7.56
N GLU A 204 6.79 16.60 8.85
CA GLU A 204 7.02 15.56 9.87
C GLU A 204 6.24 15.87 11.15
N LEU A 205 5.61 14.85 11.71
CA LEU A 205 5.05 14.90 13.05
C LEU A 205 6.18 14.77 14.08
N VAL A 206 6.39 15.82 14.85
CA VAL A 206 7.48 15.92 15.83
C VAL A 206 6.91 16.17 17.22
N GLU A 207 7.71 15.84 18.24
CA GLU A 207 7.44 16.24 19.62
C GLU A 207 8.11 17.58 19.92
N ASN A 208 7.44 18.43 20.69
CA ASN A 208 7.97 19.71 21.11
C ASN A 208 9.16 19.52 22.07
N LYS A 209 10.35 19.99 21.66
CA LYS A 209 11.58 19.90 22.46
C LYS A 209 11.50 20.61 23.82
N LEU A 210 10.68 21.64 23.94
CA LEU A 210 10.51 22.43 25.16
C LEU A 210 9.38 21.89 26.05
N LYS A 211 8.45 21.11 25.48
CA LYS A 211 7.29 20.55 26.18
C LYS A 211 7.08 19.09 25.74
N PRO A 212 7.80 18.14 26.36
CA PRO A 212 7.58 16.71 26.12
C PRO A 212 6.10 16.34 26.29
N GLY A 213 5.61 15.45 25.42
CA GLY A 213 4.21 15.05 25.30
C GLY A 213 3.38 15.89 24.33
N MET A 214 3.86 17.07 23.91
CA MET A 214 3.13 17.92 22.97
C MET A 214 3.58 17.66 21.52
N LEU A 215 2.72 17.01 20.73
CA LEU A 215 2.96 16.76 19.31
C LEU A 215 2.67 18.00 18.46
N GLY A 216 3.37 18.11 17.35
CA GLY A 216 3.16 19.16 16.35
C GLY A 216 3.63 18.72 14.98
N ILE A 217 3.14 19.40 13.95
CA ILE A 217 3.57 19.16 12.57
C ILE A 217 4.58 20.24 12.19
N LYS A 218 5.75 19.80 11.74
CA LYS A 218 6.83 20.66 11.27
C LYS A 218 6.84 20.72 9.74
N ASN A 219 6.96 21.93 9.20
CA ASN A 219 7.18 22.18 7.79
C ASN A 219 8.66 21.96 7.45
N LEU A 220 8.94 20.97 6.62
CA LEU A 220 10.26 20.64 6.08
C LEU A 220 10.40 20.99 4.60
N SER A 221 9.34 21.51 3.98
CA SER A 221 9.34 21.98 2.60
C SER A 221 10.01 23.35 2.46
N ARG A 222 10.17 23.81 1.21
CA ARG A 222 10.67 25.15 0.88
C ARG A 222 9.56 26.20 0.80
N LYS A 223 8.29 25.82 0.94
CA LYS A 223 7.11 26.68 0.79
C LYS A 223 6.53 26.99 2.16
N THR A 224 5.87 28.14 2.30
CA THR A 224 5.07 28.47 3.49
C THR A 224 3.69 27.85 3.35
N TRP A 225 3.24 27.11 4.37
CA TRP A 225 1.87 26.59 4.45
C TRP A 225 0.98 27.53 5.24
N GLN A 226 -0.34 27.32 5.19
CA GLN A 226 -1.27 27.97 6.12
C GLN A 226 -1.92 26.91 7.00
N ALA A 227 -1.89 27.10 8.31
CA ALA A 227 -2.60 26.23 9.25
C ALA A 227 -3.79 26.99 9.83
N LYS A 228 -5.00 26.48 9.60
CA LYS A 228 -6.22 26.93 10.29
C LYS A 228 -6.25 26.26 11.65
N MET A 229 -6.13 27.05 12.70
CA MET A 229 -6.20 26.56 14.09
C MET A 229 -7.67 26.46 14.54
N PRO A 230 -7.97 25.83 15.69
CA PRO A 230 -9.34 25.70 16.19
C PRO A 230 -10.07 27.03 16.45
N ASP A 231 -9.34 28.14 16.56
CA ASP A 231 -9.90 29.50 16.66
C ASP A 231 -10.43 30.04 15.31
N GLY A 232 -10.34 29.24 14.25
CA GLY A 232 -10.80 29.57 12.91
C GLY A 232 -9.81 30.40 12.08
N LYS A 233 -8.68 30.84 12.66
CA LYS A 233 -7.72 31.72 11.99
C LYS A 233 -6.62 30.93 11.30
N PHE A 234 -6.14 31.47 10.19
CA PHE A 234 -5.00 30.93 9.45
C PHE A 234 -3.70 31.56 9.92
N TYR A 235 -2.70 30.71 10.14
CA TYR A 235 -1.35 31.10 10.53
C TYR A 235 -0.34 30.59 9.51
N PRO A 236 0.60 31.45 9.05
CA PRO A 236 1.64 31.02 8.15
C PRO A 236 2.65 30.11 8.86
N VAL A 237 2.95 28.97 8.27
CA VAL A 237 3.95 28.01 8.75
C VAL A 237 5.12 28.04 7.79
N ALA A 238 6.10 28.90 8.06
CA ALA A 238 7.31 29.03 7.25
C ALA A 238 8.17 27.75 7.29
N PRO A 239 9.06 27.55 6.29
CA PRO A 239 10.05 26.46 6.31
C PRO A 239 10.78 26.35 7.64
N GLY A 240 10.86 25.13 8.18
CA GLY A 240 11.50 24.81 9.45
C GLY A 240 10.67 25.15 10.70
N LYS A 241 9.52 25.81 10.57
CA LYS A 241 8.57 26.08 11.66
C LYS A 241 7.54 24.97 11.77
N GLY A 242 6.79 24.94 12.87
CA GLY A 242 5.72 23.98 13.09
C GLY A 242 4.63 24.56 13.97
N PHE A 243 3.53 23.83 14.08
CA PHE A 243 2.35 24.17 14.87
C PHE A 243 1.90 22.95 15.68
N PRO A 244 1.25 23.16 16.84
CA PRO A 244 0.79 22.06 17.68
C PRO A 244 -0.31 21.25 16.99
N LEU A 245 -0.34 19.94 17.23
CA LEU A 245 -1.36 19.03 16.72
C LEU A 245 -2.57 19.05 17.65
N TRP A 246 -3.71 19.51 17.15
CA TRP A 246 -5.03 19.51 17.80
C TRP A 246 -6.09 18.98 16.83
N GLY A 247 -7.25 18.59 17.36
CA GLY A 247 -8.42 18.27 16.53
C GLY A 247 -8.92 19.50 15.79
N GLY A 248 -9.51 19.30 14.60
CA GLY A 248 -10.10 20.37 13.80
C GLY A 248 -9.10 21.23 13.03
N ILE A 249 -7.82 20.85 12.98
CA ILE A 249 -6.81 21.57 12.21
C ILE A 249 -6.99 21.30 10.72
N VAL A 250 -6.94 22.38 9.94
CA VAL A 250 -6.84 22.34 8.48
C VAL A 250 -5.48 22.87 8.05
N ILE A 251 -4.74 22.10 7.28
CA ILE A 251 -3.47 22.52 6.67
C ILE A 251 -3.73 22.81 5.20
N ASP A 252 -3.37 24.01 4.75
CA ASP A 252 -3.45 24.42 3.36
C ASP A 252 -2.04 24.50 2.77
N PHE A 253 -1.76 23.59 1.83
CA PHE A 253 -0.51 23.52 1.07
C PHE A 253 -0.60 24.28 -0.27
N GLY A 254 -1.66 25.07 -0.48
CA GLY A 254 -1.98 25.79 -1.71
C GLY A 254 -3.22 25.20 -2.40
N LYS A 255 -3.02 24.19 -3.26
CA LYS A 255 -4.14 23.49 -3.94
C LYS A 255 -4.57 22.21 -3.23
N ILE A 256 -3.78 21.74 -2.27
CA ILE A 256 -4.09 20.55 -1.47
C ILE A 256 -4.36 21.00 -0.04
N LYS A 257 -5.43 20.48 0.53
CA LYS A 257 -5.78 20.68 1.94
C LYS A 257 -5.70 19.36 2.68
N ALA A 258 -5.27 19.40 3.93
CA ALA A 258 -5.31 18.26 4.83
C ALA A 258 -6.08 18.58 6.10
N ARG A 259 -6.76 17.58 6.66
CA ARG A 259 -7.63 17.72 7.84
C ARG A 259 -7.40 16.60 8.86
N ILE A 260 -7.38 16.97 10.13
CA ILE A 260 -7.25 16.05 11.27
C ILE A 260 -8.59 16.04 12.01
N ASN A 261 -9.28 14.90 11.96
CA ASN A 261 -10.70 14.70 12.33
C ASN A 261 -11.67 15.57 11.53
N ASP A 262 -12.75 14.96 11.07
CA ASP A 262 -13.92 15.70 10.57
C ASP A 262 -14.87 15.83 11.77
N ASP A 263 -14.71 16.88 12.58
CA ASP A 263 -15.81 17.33 13.43
C ASP A 263 -16.81 18.06 12.51
N ASP A 264 -17.49 17.30 11.64
CA ASP A 264 -18.79 17.71 11.13
C ASP A 264 -19.85 17.16 12.10
N ASP A 265 -19.78 17.61 13.35
CA ASP A 265 -20.93 17.58 14.27
C ASP A 265 -21.77 18.84 13.98
N GLU A 266 -22.26 18.97 12.73
CA GLU A 266 -23.58 19.57 12.51
C GLU A 266 -24.60 18.50 12.91
N SER A 267 -24.68 18.28 14.23
CA SER A 267 -25.78 17.55 14.83
C SER A 267 -27.08 18.25 14.41
N ALA A 268 -27.88 17.52 13.65
CA ALA A 268 -29.27 17.78 13.36
C ALA A 268 -29.97 18.68 14.40
N SER A 269 -30.30 19.90 13.97
CA SER A 269 -31.40 20.70 14.51
C SER A 269 -32.67 20.41 13.73
#